data_AF-A0A091Q3Y3-F1
#
_entry.id   AF-A0A091Q3Y3-F1
#
_cell.length_a   1.000
_cell.length_b   1.000
_cell.length_c   1.000
_cell.angle_alpha   90.00
_cell.angle_beta   90.00
_cell.angle_gamma   90.00
#
_symmetry.space_group_name_H-M   'P 1'
#
loop_
_entity.id
_entity.type
_entity.pdbx_description
1 polymer ?
#
loop_
_entity_poly.entity_id
_entity_poly.type
_entity_poly.pdbx_seq_one_letter_code
_entity_poly.pdbx_strand_id
1 'polypeptide(L)'
;ELQDLPREVFAVDPTNVCQTPNTEVLYRCRKCRRALFRSSSVLSHTEGSGPAAFARKRITDSAQLGGDGREKCTSYFTEPVQWMEPALLGVLEGQLLCPKCTSKLGSFSWRGEQCSCGRWVTPAFQIHKSRVDEVRTFPVGNFQTAKT
;
A
#
# COMPACT_ATOMS: atom_id res chain seq x y z
N GLU A 1 -22.96 -18.44 9.89
CA GLU A 1 -22.90 -17.12 10.52
C GLU A 1 -21.47 -16.83 10.95
N LEU A 2 -20.66 -16.25 10.06
CA LEU A 2 -19.31 -15.76 10.41
C LEU A 2 -19.45 -14.24 10.58
N GLN A 3 -20.13 -13.83 11.67
CA GLN A 3 -20.55 -12.43 11.82
C GLN A 3 -19.53 -11.50 12.48
N ASP A 4 -18.43 -11.99 13.04
CA ASP A 4 -17.40 -11.10 13.57
C ASP A 4 -16.01 -11.71 13.37
N LEU A 5 -15.33 -11.30 12.30
CA LEU A 5 -13.88 -11.45 12.25
C LEU A 5 -13.31 -10.64 13.43
N PRO A 6 -12.40 -11.18 14.26
CA PRO A 6 -11.81 -10.42 15.34
C PRO A 6 -11.25 -9.10 14.78
N ARG A 7 -11.66 -7.96 15.35
CA ARG A 7 -11.16 -6.62 14.95
C ARG A 7 -9.63 -6.52 15.00
N GLU A 8 -9.00 -7.45 15.69
CA GLU A 8 -7.55 -7.67 15.82
C GLU A 8 -6.88 -8.12 14.51
N VAL A 9 -7.63 -8.56 13.50
CA VAL A 9 -7.08 -9.00 12.20
C VAL A 9 -6.83 -7.82 11.25
N PHE A 10 -7.53 -6.70 11.45
CA PHE A 10 -7.44 -5.54 10.57
C PHE A 10 -6.62 -4.41 11.19
N ALA A 11 -5.74 -3.81 10.40
CA ALA A 11 -5.11 -2.57 10.78
C ALA A 11 -6.17 -1.47 10.99
N VAL A 12 -5.97 -0.65 12.03
CA VAL A 12 -6.93 0.38 12.42
C VAL A 12 -7.03 1.47 11.35
N ASP A 13 -8.25 1.89 11.01
CA ASP A 13 -8.45 3.02 10.09
C ASP A 13 -7.83 4.30 10.68
N PRO A 14 -6.88 4.95 9.99
CA PRO A 14 -6.25 6.17 10.48
C PRO A 14 -7.23 7.35 10.67
N THR A 15 -8.47 7.30 10.16
CA THR A 15 -9.47 8.31 10.48
C THR A 15 -10.14 8.13 11.84
N ASN A 16 -10.02 6.95 12.47
CA ASN A 16 -10.68 6.63 13.74
C ASN A 16 -9.83 6.95 14.98
N VAL A 17 -8.56 7.32 14.83
CA VAL A 17 -7.62 7.49 15.96
C VAL A 17 -6.92 8.85 15.89
N CYS A 18 -7.02 9.62 16.98
CA CYS A 18 -6.43 10.95 17.13
C CYS A 18 -4.94 10.93 17.52
N GLN A 19 -4.42 9.77 17.94
CA GLN A 19 -3.06 9.61 18.44
C GLN A 19 -2.21 8.87 17.40
N THR A 20 -1.37 9.61 16.68
CA THR A 20 -0.27 9.03 15.91
C THR A 20 1.03 9.44 16.57
N PRO A 21 2.00 8.54 16.76
CA PRO A 21 3.32 8.95 17.19
C PRO A 21 3.89 9.93 16.18
N ASN A 22 4.66 10.91 16.67
CA ASN A 22 5.09 12.14 15.97
C ASN A 22 6.02 11.93 14.76
N THR A 23 6.18 10.67 14.31
CA THR A 23 7.11 10.24 13.27
C THR A 23 6.46 9.25 12.29
N GLU A 24 5.17 8.94 12.44
CA GLU A 24 4.51 7.94 11.60
C GLU A 24 4.13 8.53 10.23
N VAL A 25 4.43 7.78 9.17
CA VAL A 25 4.07 8.17 7.81
C VAL A 25 2.63 7.74 7.52
N LEU A 26 1.82 8.69 7.03
CA LEU A 26 0.43 8.46 6.65
C LEU A 26 0.26 8.48 5.13
N TYR A 27 -0.49 7.52 4.61
CA TYR A 27 -0.84 7.44 3.19
C TYR A 27 -2.27 7.93 2.98
N ARG A 28 -2.43 8.93 2.11
CA ARG A 28 -3.71 9.58 1.85
C ARG A 28 -4.13 9.37 0.41
N CYS A 29 -5.43 9.23 0.17
CA CYS A 29 -5.98 9.21 -1.18
C CYS A 29 -5.59 10.49 -1.94
N ARG A 30 -4.99 10.34 -3.12
CA ARG A 30 -4.55 11.50 -3.92
C ARG A 30 -5.69 12.38 -4.41
N LYS A 31 -6.90 11.81 -4.60
CA LYS A 31 -8.08 12.54 -5.07
C LYS A 31 -8.77 13.36 -3.98
N CYS A 32 -9.00 12.78 -2.79
CA CYS A 32 -9.85 13.40 -1.75
C CYS A 32 -9.13 13.64 -0.42
N ARG A 33 -7.85 13.31 -0.35
CA ARG A 33 -6.96 13.44 0.82
C ARG A 33 -7.39 12.69 2.08
N ARG A 34 -8.39 11.80 2.01
CA ARG A 34 -8.73 10.89 3.12
C ARG A 34 -7.53 10.00 3.45
N ALA A 35 -7.18 9.86 4.73
CA ALA A 35 -6.19 8.90 5.20
C ALA A 35 -6.68 7.47 4.97
N LEU A 36 -5.79 6.61 4.47
CA LEU A 36 -6.12 5.24 4.07
C LEU A 36 -5.36 4.21 4.91
N PHE A 37 -4.07 4.39 5.11
CA PHE A 37 -3.25 3.45 5.89
C PHE A 37 -1.98 4.14 6.40
N ARG A 38 -1.25 3.46 7.28
CA ARG A 38 -0.01 3.94 7.92
C ARG A 38 1.20 3.20 7.38
N SER A 39 2.40 3.70 7.62
CA SER A 39 3.63 2.93 7.36
C SER A 39 3.68 1.64 8.16
N SER A 40 3.12 1.62 9.37
CA SER A 40 3.07 0.41 10.22
C SER A 40 2.28 -0.74 9.59
N SER A 41 1.29 -0.45 8.75
CA SER A 41 0.51 -1.47 8.04
C SER A 41 1.09 -1.86 6.69
N VAL A 42 2.25 -1.30 6.27
CA VAL A 42 2.88 -1.64 4.99
C VAL A 42 3.72 -2.89 5.12
N LEU A 43 3.41 -3.90 4.31
CA LEU A 43 4.16 -5.15 4.22
C LEU A 43 5.27 -4.99 3.17
N SER A 44 6.51 -4.95 3.65
CA SER A 44 7.70 -4.96 2.79
C SER A 44 8.01 -6.37 2.31
N HIS A 45 8.41 -6.51 1.05
CA HIS A 45 8.91 -7.77 0.51
C HIS A 45 10.28 -7.57 -0.13
N THR A 46 11.09 -8.63 -0.12
CA THR A 46 12.37 -8.64 -0.84
C THR A 46 12.10 -8.52 -2.33
N GLU A 47 12.82 -7.60 -2.98
CA GLU A 47 12.73 -7.40 -4.44
C GLU A 47 12.94 -8.74 -5.16
N GLY A 48 12.06 -9.04 -6.11
CA GLY A 48 12.14 -10.26 -6.91
C GLY A 48 13.14 -10.08 -8.06
N SER A 49 13.15 -11.04 -9.00
CA SER A 49 14.04 -11.01 -10.16
C SER A 49 13.72 -9.92 -11.20
N GLY A 50 12.95 -8.89 -10.84
CA GLY A 50 12.62 -7.74 -11.68
C GLY A 50 11.89 -8.14 -12.97
N PRO A 51 12.14 -7.43 -14.09
CA PRO A 51 11.54 -7.73 -15.39
C PRO A 51 11.74 -9.19 -15.86
N ALA A 52 12.81 -9.86 -15.41
CA ALA A 52 13.06 -11.26 -15.74
C ALA A 52 11.98 -12.21 -15.21
N ALA A 53 11.30 -11.85 -14.11
CA ALA A 53 10.17 -12.61 -13.58
C ALA A 53 8.91 -12.54 -14.46
N PHE A 54 8.87 -11.63 -15.44
CA PHE A 54 7.78 -11.46 -16.40
C PHE A 54 8.13 -11.96 -17.81
N ALA A 55 9.36 -12.41 -18.02
CA ALA A 55 9.82 -12.92 -19.31
C ALA A 55 9.10 -14.23 -19.65
N ARG A 56 8.04 -14.12 -20.46
CA ARG A 56 7.44 -15.26 -21.16
C ARG A 56 8.49 -15.74 -22.14
N LYS A 57 9.10 -16.90 -21.89
CA LYS A 57 10.01 -17.69 -22.74
C LYS A 57 10.07 -17.24 -24.22
N ARG A 58 10.76 -16.14 -24.51
CA ARG A 58 11.30 -15.84 -25.85
C ARG A 58 12.80 -15.95 -25.69
N ILE A 59 13.31 -17.09 -26.14
CA ILE A 59 14.73 -17.29 -26.40
C ILE A 59 15.08 -16.33 -27.52
N THR A 60 15.50 -15.12 -27.17
CA THR A 60 16.41 -14.34 -28.00
C THR A 60 17.40 -13.72 -27.04
N ASP A 61 18.62 -14.19 -27.17
CA ASP A 61 19.84 -13.72 -26.51
C ASP A 61 19.93 -12.19 -26.49
N SER A 62 20.71 -11.67 -25.54
CA SER A 62 21.11 -10.27 -25.35
C SER A 62 20.12 -9.32 -24.63
N ALA A 63 20.19 -9.34 -23.30
CA ALA A 63 20.25 -8.12 -22.49
C ALA A 63 20.80 -8.44 -21.08
N GLN A 64 22.08 -8.79 -21.01
CA GLN A 64 22.87 -8.40 -19.84
C GLN A 64 22.92 -6.87 -19.83
N LEU A 65 22.13 -6.25 -18.96
CA LEU A 65 22.44 -4.94 -18.44
C LEU A 65 22.24 -5.01 -16.93
N GLY A 66 23.37 -4.98 -16.22
CA GLY A 66 23.37 -4.70 -14.80
C GLY A 66 22.71 -3.35 -14.56
N GLY A 67 21.62 -3.36 -13.80
CA GLY A 67 21.05 -2.17 -13.21
C GLY A 67 21.39 -2.16 -11.73
N ASP A 68 22.42 -1.40 -11.34
CA ASP A 68 22.55 -0.88 -9.98
C ASP A 68 21.46 0.18 -9.75
N GLY A 69 20.21 -0.27 -9.71
CA GLY A 69 19.03 0.58 -9.70
C GLY A 69 17.94 -0.14 -8.95
N ARG A 70 17.81 0.17 -7.66
CA ARG A 70 16.71 -0.26 -6.77
C ARG A 70 15.38 0.08 -7.45
N GLU A 71 14.83 -0.83 -8.26
CA GLU A 71 13.56 -0.61 -8.94
C GLU A 71 12.45 -0.68 -7.90
N LYS A 72 12.16 0.47 -7.29
CA LYS A 72 11.15 0.59 -6.24
C LYS A 72 9.81 0.11 -6.80
N CYS A 73 9.24 -0.91 -6.17
CA CYS A 73 7.93 -1.46 -6.53
C CYS A 73 6.89 -0.36 -6.78
N THR A 74 6.00 -0.52 -7.76
CA THR A 74 5.01 0.51 -8.15
C THR A 74 3.82 0.60 -7.19
N SER A 75 3.70 -0.34 -6.26
CA SER A 75 2.60 -0.47 -5.32
C SER A 75 3.10 -0.69 -3.90
N TYR A 76 2.27 -0.31 -2.94
CA TYR A 76 2.36 -0.76 -1.55
C TYR A 76 1.52 -2.03 -1.39
N PHE A 77 2.03 -2.98 -0.63
CA PHE A 77 1.24 -4.08 -0.09
C PHE A 77 0.99 -3.78 1.37
N THR A 78 -0.23 -3.99 1.84
CA THR A 78 -0.58 -3.67 3.23
C THR A 78 -1.27 -4.86 3.89
N GLU A 79 -1.28 -4.86 5.21
CA GLU A 79 -2.31 -5.58 5.94
C GLU A 79 -3.68 -5.00 5.57
N PRO A 80 -4.75 -5.82 5.61
CA PRO A 80 -6.08 -5.30 5.35
C PRO A 80 -6.44 -4.29 6.45
N VAL A 81 -6.96 -3.13 6.03
CA VAL A 81 -7.34 -2.04 6.93
C VAL A 81 -8.85 -2.08 7.16
N GLN A 82 -9.34 -1.68 8.33
CA GLN A 82 -10.77 -1.72 8.68
C GLN A 82 -11.71 -1.14 7.60
N TRP A 83 -11.35 -0.05 6.92
CA TRP A 83 -12.21 0.51 5.86
C TRP A 83 -12.37 -0.40 4.64
N MET A 84 -11.48 -1.39 4.46
CA MET A 84 -11.55 -2.37 3.38
C MET A 84 -12.59 -3.46 3.65
N GLU A 85 -12.94 -3.71 4.90
CA GLU A 85 -13.80 -4.82 5.34
C GLU A 85 -15.06 -5.01 4.47
N PRO A 86 -15.87 -3.96 4.15
CA PRO A 86 -17.06 -4.14 3.32
C PRO A 86 -16.77 -4.68 1.92
N ALA A 87 -15.57 -4.44 1.37
CA ALA A 87 -15.15 -4.95 0.06
C ALA A 87 -14.57 -6.37 0.11
N LEU A 88 -14.21 -6.87 1.30
CA LEU A 88 -13.56 -8.18 1.48
C LEU A 88 -14.56 -9.29 1.83
N LEU A 89 -15.73 -8.95 2.35
CA LEU A 89 -16.72 -9.92 2.83
C LEU A 89 -17.23 -10.81 1.69
N GLY A 90 -17.06 -12.12 1.86
CA GLY A 90 -17.61 -13.15 0.96
C GLY A 90 -16.90 -13.28 -0.39
N VAL A 91 -15.76 -12.60 -0.61
CA VAL A 91 -15.07 -12.58 -1.91
C VAL A 91 -13.57 -12.87 -1.78
N LEU A 92 -13.00 -13.56 -2.78
CA LEU A 92 -11.58 -13.97 -2.78
C LEU A 92 -10.64 -12.96 -3.44
N GLU A 93 -11.17 -12.07 -4.27
CA GLU A 93 -10.43 -11.04 -4.98
C GLU A 93 -11.37 -9.90 -5.38
N GLY A 94 -10.82 -8.72 -5.59
CA GLY A 94 -11.64 -7.55 -5.92
C GLY A 94 -10.86 -6.24 -6.01
N GLN A 95 -11.61 -5.14 -6.13
CA GLN A 95 -11.05 -3.79 -6.22
C GLN A 95 -11.07 -3.09 -4.86
N LEU A 96 -10.03 -2.31 -4.58
CA LEU A 96 -9.98 -1.42 -3.44
C LEU A 96 -10.32 0.00 -3.90
N LEU A 97 -11.47 0.50 -3.46
CA LEU A 97 -11.98 1.84 -3.76
C LEU A 97 -11.82 2.75 -2.55
N CYS A 98 -11.52 4.03 -2.77
CA CYS A 98 -11.48 4.99 -1.67
C CYS A 98 -12.88 5.11 -1.02
N PRO A 99 -13.01 4.94 0.31
CA PRO A 99 -14.32 4.97 0.98
C PRO A 99 -14.97 6.37 0.99
N LYS A 100 -14.22 7.44 0.70
CA LYS A 100 -14.75 8.82 0.61
C LYS A 100 -15.16 9.22 -0.81
N CYS A 101 -14.39 8.86 -1.83
CA CYS A 101 -14.57 9.40 -3.18
C CYS A 101 -14.61 8.34 -4.29
N THR A 102 -14.72 7.07 -3.90
CA THR A 102 -14.89 5.87 -4.75
C THR A 102 -13.86 5.66 -5.86
N SER A 103 -12.79 6.47 -5.88
CA SER A 103 -11.70 6.31 -6.84
C SER A 103 -10.94 5.02 -6.59
N LYS A 104 -10.62 4.27 -7.65
CA LYS A 104 -9.82 3.05 -7.57
C LYS A 104 -8.41 3.33 -7.03
N LEU A 105 -8.06 2.67 -5.94
CA LEU A 105 -6.76 2.74 -5.27
C LEU A 105 -5.87 1.55 -5.64
N GLY A 106 -6.47 0.38 -5.86
CA GLY A 106 -5.78 -0.84 -6.25
C GLY A 106 -6.71 -2.05 -6.25
N SER A 107 -6.21 -3.19 -5.81
CA SER A 107 -6.87 -4.50 -5.85
C SER A 107 -6.47 -5.35 -4.64
N PHE A 108 -7.25 -6.39 -4.38
CA PHE A 108 -6.85 -7.43 -3.44
C PHE A 108 -7.05 -8.83 -4.03
N SER A 109 -6.24 -9.78 -3.56
CA SER A 109 -6.38 -11.21 -3.79
C SER A 109 -5.93 -11.97 -2.56
N TRP A 110 -6.82 -12.78 -1.98
CA TRP A 110 -6.49 -13.67 -0.87
C TRP A 110 -5.53 -14.79 -1.28
N ARG A 111 -5.48 -15.14 -2.58
CA ARG A 111 -4.52 -16.10 -3.13
C ARG A 111 -3.13 -15.50 -3.34
N GLY A 112 -3.07 -14.17 -3.37
CA GLY A 112 -1.86 -13.40 -3.66
C GLY A 112 -1.78 -12.89 -5.09
N GLU A 113 -0.79 -12.05 -5.33
CA GLU A 113 -0.53 -11.40 -6.61
C GLU A 113 0.99 -11.19 -6.79
N GLN A 114 1.44 -11.15 -8.04
CA GLN A 114 2.84 -10.87 -8.38
C GLN A 114 3.08 -9.37 -8.39
N CYS A 115 3.96 -8.87 -7.53
CA CYS A 115 4.41 -7.49 -7.53
C CYS A 115 5.21 -7.16 -8.79
N SER A 116 5.27 -5.87 -9.20
CA SER A 116 6.08 -5.38 -10.33
C SER A 116 7.57 -5.71 -10.25
N CYS A 117 8.12 -6.00 -9.06
CA CYS A 117 9.49 -6.50 -8.93
C CYS A 117 9.61 -8.02 -9.19
N GLY A 118 8.51 -8.70 -9.51
CA GLY A 118 8.46 -10.14 -9.75
C GLY A 118 8.18 -11.01 -8.53
N ARG A 119 8.14 -10.44 -7.32
CA ARG A 119 7.91 -11.20 -6.08
C ARG A 119 6.42 -11.54 -5.92
N TRP A 120 6.12 -12.79 -5.57
CA TRP A 120 4.76 -13.20 -5.18
C TRP A 120 4.45 -12.75 -3.74
N VAL A 121 3.33 -12.07 -3.54
CA VAL A 121 2.87 -11.58 -2.24
C VAL A 121 1.53 -12.22 -1.90
N THR A 122 1.40 -12.83 -0.72
CA THR A 122 0.15 -13.46 -0.23
C THR A 122 -0.04 -13.17 1.27
N PRO A 123 -1.24 -12.73 1.71
CA PRO A 123 -2.32 -12.20 0.88
C PRO A 123 -1.89 -10.89 0.21
N ALA A 124 -2.46 -10.57 -0.96
CA ALA A 124 -2.12 -9.35 -1.69
C ALA A 124 -3.21 -8.30 -1.49
N PHE A 125 -2.95 -7.28 -0.67
CA PHE A 125 -3.75 -6.05 -0.64
C PHE A 125 -2.91 -4.94 -1.25
N GLN A 126 -3.07 -4.75 -2.55
CA GLN A 126 -2.22 -3.88 -3.36
C GLN A 126 -2.84 -2.49 -3.48
N ILE A 127 -2.09 -1.44 -3.10
CA ILE A 127 -2.43 -0.04 -3.33
C ILE A 127 -1.38 0.62 -4.22
N HIS A 128 -1.80 1.20 -5.34
CA HIS A 128 -0.86 1.81 -6.29
C HIS A 128 -0.29 3.11 -5.73
N LYS A 129 1.04 3.27 -5.79
CA LYS A 129 1.73 4.49 -5.33
C LYS A 129 1.23 5.75 -6.05
N SER A 130 0.82 5.63 -7.32
CA SER A 130 0.29 6.75 -8.11
C SER A 130 -1.06 7.28 -7.61
N ARG A 131 -1.78 6.50 -6.78
CA ARG A 131 -3.13 6.82 -6.26
C ARG A 131 -3.11 7.36 -4.83
N VAL A 132 -1.95 7.38 -4.17
CA VAL A 132 -1.81 7.83 -2.78
C VAL A 132 -0.63 8.78 -2.61
N ASP A 133 -0.77 9.72 -1.68
CA ASP A 133 0.30 10.63 -1.28
C ASP A 133 0.87 10.19 0.07
N GLU A 134 2.21 10.19 0.19
CA GLU A 134 2.93 9.99 1.44
C GLU A 134 3.00 11.31 2.22
N VAL A 135 2.50 11.34 3.45
CA VAL A 135 2.54 12.52 4.32
C VAL A 135 3.29 12.15 5.59
N ARG A 136 4.40 12.86 5.83
CA ARG A 136 5.15 12.77 7.07
C ARG A 136 4.61 13.81 8.04
N THR A 137 4.17 13.37 9.22
CA THR A 137 3.93 14.29 10.33
C THR A 137 5.30 14.60 10.94
N PHE A 138 5.65 15.88 10.98
CA PHE A 138 6.78 16.35 11.76
C PHE A 138 6.23 17.10 12.97
N PRO A 139 6.86 17.01 14.15
CA PRO A 139 6.56 17.91 15.25
C PRO A 139 6.73 19.34 14.72
N VAL A 140 5.70 20.18 14.87
CA VAL A 140 5.85 21.63 14.65
C VAL A 140 6.83 22.13 15.70
N GLY A 141 8.11 22.24 15.35
CA GLY A 141 9.05 23.05 16.12
C GLY A 141 8.60 24.50 16.02
N ASN A 142 8.46 25.18 17.16
CA ASN A 142 8.14 26.60 17.24
C ASN A 142 9.08 27.40 16.31
N PHE A 143 8.60 27.77 15.13
CA PHE A 143 9.22 28.81 14.33
C PHE A 143 8.92 30.13 15.03
N GLN A 144 9.80 30.53 15.94
CA GLN A 144 9.83 31.90 16.43
C GLN A 144 10.15 32.79 15.23
N THR A 145 9.17 33.58 14.80
CA THR A 145 9.33 34.63 13.82
C THR A 145 10.23 35.71 14.42
N ALA A 146 11.52 35.68 14.09
CA ALA A 146 12.40 36.82 14.29
C ALA A 146 11.95 37.92 13.32
N LYS A 147 11.16 38.87 13.83
CA LYS A 147 10.95 40.17 13.17
C LYS A 147 12.18 41.04 13.47
N THR A 148 12.85 41.49 12.43
CA THR A 148 13.71 42.69 12.46
C THR A 148 12.87 43.87 12.00
#